data_AF-A0AAD5UWJ1-F1
#
_entry.id   AF-A0AAD5UWJ1-F1
#
_cell.length_a   1.000
_cell.length_b   1.000
_cell.length_c   1.000
_cell.angle_alpha   90.00
_cell.angle_beta   90.00
_cell.angle_gamma   90.00
#
_symmetry.space_group_name_H-M   'P 1'
#
loop_
_entity.id
_entity.type
_entity.pdbx_description
1 polymer ?
#
loop_
_entity_poly.entity_id
_entity_poly.type
_entity_poly.pdbx_seq_one_letter_code
_entity_poly.pdbx_strand_id
1 'polypeptide(L)'
;MTTSQPLPRFHSPSMASRGPYQPISVSPTIESLLVAFESPDFLSVSNLAFDVLHSMKMLPSFSVGNPSSSVLQLLDCIVGADPNSDMYSEDDHGISWGHGQYHSGSLSLSNTILSWGSLGNVDTALRFIAAGVQTVKMAKHICFVDNLPDTSLLASCYLQNTLELIWQHWKEAGGSIYKGKSPSSLSPLSSNSGTPTPPSQVSQEEHRALLMDKEIGCKNKNAKKEDLVNVILSASSDLIPTEEDINAFLDKPSKRKRS
;
A
#
# COMPACT_ATOMS: atom_id res chain seq x y z
N MET A 1 19.97 34.24 -38.53
CA MET A 1 20.81 34.30 -37.32
C MET A 1 19.88 34.26 -36.12
N THR A 2 19.63 33.08 -35.59
CA THR A 2 18.72 32.84 -34.45
C THR A 2 19.58 32.62 -33.22
N THR A 3 19.63 33.63 -32.35
CA THR A 3 20.38 33.62 -31.10
C THR A 3 19.66 32.71 -30.11
N SER A 4 20.21 31.53 -29.86
CA SER A 4 19.73 30.60 -28.83
C SER A 4 20.18 31.13 -27.47
N GLN A 5 19.23 31.54 -26.62
CA GLN A 5 19.54 31.93 -25.25
C GLN A 5 19.78 30.66 -24.39
N PRO A 6 20.83 30.63 -23.56
CA PRO A 6 21.08 29.52 -22.66
C PRO A 6 20.03 29.50 -21.54
N LEU A 7 19.51 28.30 -21.25
CA LEU A 7 18.61 28.04 -20.14
C LEU A 7 19.27 28.42 -18.79
N PRO A 8 18.51 28.97 -17.84
CA PRO A 8 19.03 29.31 -16.52
C PRO A 8 19.51 28.05 -15.80
N ARG A 9 20.78 28.03 -15.41
CA ARG A 9 21.31 27.03 -14.48
C ARG A 9 20.68 27.32 -13.11
N PHE A 10 19.84 26.41 -12.64
CA PHE A 10 19.47 26.38 -11.23
C PHE A 10 20.73 26.07 -10.43
N HIS A 11 21.20 27.05 -9.66
CA HIS A 11 22.23 26.83 -8.65
C HIS A 11 21.56 26.11 -7.49
N SER A 12 21.81 24.80 -7.37
CA SER A 12 21.52 24.06 -6.14
C SER A 12 22.25 24.76 -4.98
N PRO A 13 21.55 25.10 -3.87
CA PRO A 13 22.20 25.65 -2.69
C PRO A 13 23.32 24.71 -2.23
N SER A 14 24.51 25.28 -1.97
CA SER A 14 25.65 24.52 -1.45
C SER A 14 25.26 23.79 -0.16
N MET A 15 25.51 22.48 -0.09
CA MET A 15 25.20 21.66 1.08
C MET A 15 25.97 22.10 2.35
N ALA A 16 27.04 22.89 2.20
CA ALA A 16 27.91 23.33 3.30
C ALA A 16 27.26 24.36 4.26
N SER A 17 26.04 24.84 4.00
CA SER A 17 25.36 25.81 4.90
C SER A 17 24.11 25.27 5.59
N ARG A 18 23.80 23.96 5.48
CA ARG A 18 22.62 23.36 6.11
C ARG A 18 22.97 22.86 7.51
N GLY A 19 22.11 23.18 8.49
CA GLY A 19 22.21 22.58 9.82
C GLY A 19 21.92 21.07 9.76
N PRO A 20 22.43 20.28 10.71
CA PRO A 20 22.24 18.83 10.69
C PRO A 20 20.76 18.45 10.84
N TYR A 21 20.31 17.49 10.03
CA TYR A 21 18.99 16.88 10.14
C TYR A 21 18.87 16.14 11.47
N GLN A 22 17.74 16.31 12.15
CA GLN A 22 17.51 15.65 13.43
C GLN A 22 17.09 14.19 13.22
N PRO A 23 17.67 13.21 13.94
CA PRO A 23 17.24 11.83 13.85
C PRO A 23 15.76 11.68 14.20
N ILE A 24 15.01 10.98 13.34
CA ILE A 24 13.62 10.60 13.58
C ILE A 24 13.61 9.14 13.97
N SER A 25 12.99 8.81 15.10
CA SER A 25 12.82 7.42 15.55
C SER A 25 11.35 7.04 15.52
N VAL A 26 11.06 5.83 15.03
CA VAL A 26 9.71 5.24 15.01
C VAL A 26 9.73 3.95 15.81
N SER A 27 8.83 3.81 16.78
CA SER A 27 8.73 2.60 17.59
C SER A 27 8.15 1.44 16.76
N PRO A 28 8.77 0.24 16.76
CA PRO A 28 8.29 -0.93 16.02
C PRO A 28 7.18 -1.68 16.77
N THR A 29 6.31 -0.97 17.48
CA THR A 29 5.14 -1.55 18.16
C THR A 29 3.91 -1.37 17.29
N ILE A 30 3.00 -2.34 17.35
CA ILE A 30 1.74 -2.30 16.57
C ILE A 30 0.99 -1.00 16.85
N GLU A 31 0.86 -0.61 18.12
CA GLU A 31 0.15 0.60 18.53
C GLU A 31 0.82 1.87 17.98
N SER A 32 2.15 1.96 18.03
CA SER A 32 2.85 3.13 17.49
C SER A 32 2.74 3.22 15.98
N LEU A 33 2.74 2.08 15.28
CA LEU A 33 2.62 2.04 13.83
C LEU A 33 1.19 2.38 13.39
N LEU A 34 0.17 1.88 14.08
CA LEU A 34 -1.23 2.25 13.82
C LEU A 34 -1.41 3.78 13.88
N VAL A 35 -0.91 4.41 14.95
CA VAL A 35 -0.93 5.88 15.09
C VAL A 35 -0.16 6.57 13.98
N ALA A 36 0.98 6.00 13.54
CA ALA A 36 1.73 6.58 12.42
C ALA A 36 0.93 6.57 11.11
N PHE A 37 0.20 5.47 10.82
CA PHE A 37 -0.60 5.32 9.60
C PHE A 37 -1.93 6.09 9.62
N GLU A 38 -2.34 6.64 10.76
CA GLU A 38 -3.44 7.62 10.85
C GLU A 38 -3.05 9.00 10.31
N SER A 39 -1.75 9.30 10.18
CA SER A 39 -1.29 10.58 9.63
C SER A 39 -1.68 10.73 8.15
N PRO A 40 -2.08 11.94 7.70
CA PRO A 40 -2.29 12.26 6.29
C PRO A 40 -1.13 11.89 5.38
N ASP A 41 0.08 11.81 5.96
CA ASP A 41 1.31 11.45 5.27
C ASP A 41 1.30 10.06 4.63
N PHE A 42 0.43 9.16 5.10
CA PHE A 42 0.42 7.74 4.72
C PHE A 42 -0.92 7.27 4.15
N LEU A 43 -1.80 8.18 3.73
CA LEU A 43 -3.14 7.84 3.22
C LEU A 43 -3.12 6.86 2.05
N SER A 44 -2.09 6.90 1.19
CA SER A 44 -1.98 6.00 0.04
C SER A 44 -1.75 4.54 0.42
N VAL A 45 -1.20 4.27 1.59
CA VAL A 45 -0.84 2.90 2.05
C VAL A 45 -1.59 2.48 3.32
N SER A 46 -2.41 3.36 3.90
CA SER A 46 -3.03 3.17 5.21
C SER A 46 -3.90 1.91 5.29
N ASN A 47 -4.73 1.64 4.29
CA ASN A 47 -5.59 0.45 4.27
C ASN A 47 -4.77 -0.85 4.35
N LEU A 48 -3.74 -0.98 3.50
CA LEU A 48 -2.85 -2.14 3.51
C LEU A 48 -2.09 -2.23 4.84
N ALA A 49 -1.59 -1.11 5.36
CA ALA A 49 -0.90 -1.08 6.64
C ALA A 49 -1.81 -1.52 7.80
N PHE A 50 -3.06 -1.05 7.84
CA PHE A 50 -4.03 -1.47 8.84
C PHE A 50 -4.34 -2.97 8.75
N ASP A 51 -4.54 -3.51 7.55
CA ASP A 51 -4.76 -4.94 7.36
C ASP A 51 -3.59 -5.78 7.88
N VAL A 52 -2.35 -5.39 7.55
CA VAL A 52 -1.13 -6.04 8.02
C VAL A 52 -1.01 -5.97 9.54
N LEU A 53 -1.13 -4.77 10.11
CA LEU A 53 -0.92 -4.54 11.55
C LEU A 53 -2.01 -5.20 12.41
N HIS A 54 -3.27 -5.14 12.00
CA HIS A 54 -4.35 -5.84 12.70
C HIS A 54 -4.21 -7.36 12.60
N SER A 55 -3.77 -7.87 11.45
CA SER A 55 -3.49 -9.30 11.28
C SER A 55 -2.37 -9.78 12.20
N MET A 56 -1.27 -9.03 12.29
CA MET A 56 -0.17 -9.31 13.23
C MET A 56 -0.60 -9.18 14.69
N LYS A 57 -1.51 -8.25 15.01
CA LYS A 57 -2.08 -8.09 16.36
C LYS A 57 -2.88 -9.31 16.81
N MET A 58 -3.54 -10.00 15.87
CA MET A 58 -4.30 -11.21 16.16
C MET A 58 -3.41 -12.43 16.42
N LEU A 59 -2.18 -12.44 15.89
CA LEU A 59 -1.23 -13.55 16.04
C LEU A 59 0.19 -13.03 16.31
N PRO A 60 0.44 -12.37 17.46
CA PRO A 60 1.70 -11.67 17.73
C PRO A 60 2.91 -12.61 17.89
N SER A 61 2.68 -13.87 18.24
CA SER A 61 3.71 -14.90 18.38
C SER A 61 3.96 -15.70 17.10
N PHE A 62 3.39 -15.29 15.95
CA PHE A 62 3.61 -16.00 14.70
C PHE A 62 5.09 -15.95 14.29
N SER A 63 5.71 -17.12 14.23
CA SER A 63 7.11 -17.26 13.86
C SER A 63 7.36 -18.62 13.22
N VAL A 64 8.29 -18.64 12.29
CA VAL A 64 8.80 -19.84 11.62
C VAL A 64 10.30 -20.04 11.87
N GLY A 65 10.90 -19.23 12.76
CA GLY A 65 12.31 -19.27 13.11
C GLY A 65 12.93 -17.89 13.27
N ASN A 66 14.26 -17.86 13.17
CA ASN A 66 15.04 -16.63 13.20
C ASN A 66 15.08 -15.97 11.82
N PRO A 67 15.16 -14.62 11.75
CA PRO A 67 15.36 -13.92 10.49
C PRO A 67 16.69 -14.33 9.84
N SER A 68 16.72 -14.33 8.51
CA SER A 68 17.95 -14.58 7.76
C SER A 68 18.97 -13.45 7.96
N SER A 69 20.26 -13.76 7.80
CA SER A 69 21.34 -12.78 7.92
C SER A 69 21.19 -11.62 6.92
N SER A 70 20.77 -11.90 5.68
CA SER A 70 20.53 -10.86 4.68
C SER A 70 19.39 -9.92 5.08
N VAL A 71 18.33 -10.44 5.69
CA VAL A 71 17.20 -9.64 6.20
C VAL A 71 17.66 -8.70 7.32
N LEU A 72 18.46 -9.21 8.26
CA LEU A 72 19.01 -8.37 9.33
C LEU A 72 19.99 -7.32 8.78
N GLN A 73 20.84 -7.70 7.83
CA GLN A 73 21.79 -6.78 7.21
C GLN A 73 21.08 -5.65 6.45
N LEU A 74 20.04 -5.97 5.67
CA LEU A 74 19.23 -4.95 4.99
C LEU A 74 18.52 -4.05 6.00
N LEU A 75 17.96 -4.61 7.07
CA LEU A 75 17.31 -3.83 8.11
C LEU A 75 18.28 -2.87 8.80
N ASP A 76 19.50 -3.32 9.10
CA ASP A 76 20.55 -2.50 9.68
C ASP A 76 20.98 -1.37 8.73
N CYS A 77 21.03 -1.62 7.42
CA CYS A 77 21.27 -0.58 6.41
C CYS A 77 20.18 0.49 6.42
N ILE A 78 18.90 0.11 6.51
CA ILE A 78 17.77 1.06 6.49
C ILE A 78 17.70 1.85 7.80
N VAL A 79 17.83 1.17 8.94
CA VAL A 79 17.73 1.80 10.28
C VAL A 79 18.94 2.68 10.57
N GLY A 80 20.14 2.26 10.14
CA GLY A 80 21.40 2.97 10.37
C GLY A 80 21.67 4.11 9.38
N ALA A 81 20.76 4.36 8.42
CA ALA A 81 20.92 5.43 7.45
C ALA A 81 20.91 6.80 8.13
N ASP A 82 22.03 7.52 8.02
CA ASP A 82 22.19 8.88 8.54
C ASP A 82 22.11 9.91 7.39
N PRO A 83 21.10 10.79 7.38
CA PRO A 83 20.94 11.82 6.35
C PRO A 83 22.04 12.89 6.38
N ASN A 84 22.89 12.92 7.41
CA ASN A 84 24.04 13.82 7.51
C ASN A 84 25.35 13.16 7.08
N SER A 85 25.31 11.90 6.65
CA SER A 85 26.51 11.14 6.26
C SER A 85 27.00 11.52 4.86
N ASP A 86 28.30 11.77 4.74
CA ASP A 86 28.98 12.00 3.46
C ASP A 86 29.00 10.76 2.53
N MET A 87 28.50 9.62 3.01
CA MET A 87 28.44 8.36 2.25
C MET A 87 27.32 8.36 1.21
N TYR A 88 26.33 9.24 1.33
CA TYR A 88 25.22 9.35 0.39
C TYR A 88 25.52 10.41 -0.67
N SER A 89 25.26 10.07 -1.93
CA SER A 89 25.41 11.01 -3.03
C SER A 89 24.29 12.05 -3.04
N GLU A 90 24.45 13.14 -3.80
CA GLU A 90 23.36 14.10 -4.02
C GLU A 90 22.10 13.42 -4.62
N ASP A 91 22.29 12.35 -5.38
CA ASP A 91 21.22 11.58 -6.02
C ASP A 91 20.41 10.72 -5.01
N ASP A 92 20.95 10.50 -3.80
CA ASP A 92 20.30 9.75 -2.71
C ASP A 92 19.67 10.67 -1.64
N HIS A 93 19.54 11.95 -1.96
CA HIS A 93 19.05 12.99 -1.03
C HIS A 93 17.64 13.48 -1.37
N GLY A 94 17.01 14.23 -0.46
CA GLY A 94 15.71 14.87 -0.69
C GLY A 94 14.61 13.89 -1.08
N ILE A 95 14.03 14.08 -2.27
CA ILE A 95 12.96 13.21 -2.78
C ILE A 95 13.43 11.77 -3.05
N SER A 96 14.73 11.57 -3.24
CA SER A 96 15.35 10.27 -3.49
C SER A 96 15.82 9.59 -2.21
N TRP A 97 15.71 10.25 -1.05
CA TRP A 97 16.06 9.66 0.24
C TRP A 97 15.32 8.32 0.42
N GLY A 98 16.07 7.28 0.79
CA GLY A 98 15.59 5.91 0.75
C GLY A 98 16.34 5.04 -0.26
N HIS A 99 16.74 5.59 -1.40
CA HIS A 99 17.26 4.79 -2.51
C HIS A 99 18.50 3.99 -2.11
N GLY A 100 19.55 4.66 -1.65
CA GLY A 100 20.81 4.04 -1.24
C GLY A 100 20.66 2.96 -0.17
N GLN A 101 19.87 3.19 0.88
CA GLN A 101 19.70 2.20 1.95
C GLN A 101 18.81 1.01 1.57
N TYR A 102 17.90 1.17 0.61
CA TYR A 102 17.07 0.08 0.08
C TYR A 102 17.74 -0.70 -1.07
N HIS A 103 18.87 -0.21 -1.59
CA HIS A 103 19.64 -0.82 -2.70
C HIS A 103 21.15 -0.96 -2.40
N SER A 104 21.56 -0.97 -1.14
CA SER A 104 22.97 -1.04 -0.78
C SER A 104 23.58 -2.39 -1.20
N GLY A 105 24.35 -2.37 -2.30
CA GLY A 105 25.03 -3.54 -2.84
C GLY A 105 24.08 -4.53 -3.53
N SER A 106 24.13 -5.81 -3.15
CA SER A 106 23.23 -6.85 -3.66
C SER A 106 21.94 -7.00 -2.85
N LEU A 107 21.76 -6.18 -1.81
CA LEU A 107 20.61 -6.24 -0.92
C LEU A 107 19.49 -5.34 -1.45
N SER A 108 18.37 -5.94 -1.79
CA SER A 108 17.11 -5.25 -2.05
C SER A 108 15.98 -5.96 -1.31
N LEU A 109 14.83 -5.28 -1.14
CA LEU A 109 13.65 -5.91 -0.54
C LEU A 109 13.30 -7.23 -1.24
N SER A 110 13.23 -7.23 -2.58
CA SER A 110 12.80 -8.39 -3.36
C SER A 110 13.80 -9.54 -3.35
N ASN A 111 15.09 -9.28 -3.17
CA ASN A 111 16.12 -10.33 -3.14
C ASN A 111 16.39 -10.83 -1.71
N THR A 112 15.88 -10.13 -0.70
CA THR A 112 16.17 -10.38 0.71
C THR A 112 14.96 -10.97 1.43
N ILE A 113 13.78 -10.39 1.22
CA ILE A 113 12.50 -10.86 1.78
C ILE A 113 11.89 -11.81 0.75
N LEU A 114 12.35 -13.06 0.76
CA LEU A 114 11.93 -14.10 -0.21
C LEU A 114 10.73 -14.92 0.27
N SER A 115 10.49 -14.93 1.58
CA SER A 115 9.41 -15.67 2.24
C SER A 115 9.25 -15.20 3.67
N TRP A 116 8.16 -15.61 4.34
CA TRP A 116 8.03 -15.41 5.78
C TRP A 116 9.13 -16.13 6.56
N GLY A 117 9.63 -17.26 6.04
CA GLY A 117 10.81 -17.97 6.53
C GLY A 117 12.04 -17.07 6.64
N SER A 118 12.27 -16.22 5.64
CA SER A 118 13.41 -15.29 5.65
C SER A 118 13.24 -14.16 6.66
N LEU A 119 12.01 -13.69 6.91
CA LEU A 119 11.69 -12.69 7.94
C LEU A 119 11.72 -13.28 9.36
N GLY A 120 11.34 -14.55 9.51
CA GLY A 120 11.38 -15.29 10.76
C GLY A 120 10.19 -15.04 11.70
N ASN A 121 9.86 -13.78 11.98
CA ASN A 121 8.86 -13.43 13.01
C ASN A 121 8.21 -12.05 12.83
N VAL A 122 7.13 -11.82 13.58
CA VAL A 122 6.38 -10.55 13.62
C VAL A 122 7.27 -9.37 14.02
N ASP A 123 8.13 -9.52 15.03
CA ASP A 123 9.01 -8.43 15.51
C ASP A 123 9.87 -7.86 14.36
N THR A 124 10.48 -8.73 13.57
CA THR A 124 11.31 -8.31 12.44
C THR A 124 10.48 -7.62 11.37
N ALA A 125 9.27 -8.11 11.07
CA ALA A 125 8.37 -7.46 10.13
C ALA A 125 7.96 -6.05 10.62
N LEU A 126 7.63 -5.90 11.91
CA LEU A 126 7.30 -4.58 12.49
C LEU A 126 8.49 -3.62 12.43
N ARG A 127 9.72 -4.10 12.63
CA ARG A 127 10.94 -3.30 12.48
C ARG A 127 11.13 -2.80 11.05
N PHE A 128 10.86 -3.62 10.03
CA PHE A 128 10.88 -3.17 8.63
C PHE A 128 9.83 -2.08 8.35
N ILE A 129 8.60 -2.27 8.85
CA ILE A 129 7.53 -1.28 8.68
C ILE A 129 7.92 0.04 9.37
N ALA A 130 8.43 -0.03 10.61
CA ALA A 130 8.91 1.14 11.34
C ALA A 130 10.05 1.86 10.62
N ALA A 131 11.02 1.11 10.08
CA ALA A 131 12.13 1.65 9.31
C ALA A 131 11.66 2.35 8.02
N GLY A 132 10.64 1.79 7.33
CA GLY A 132 10.02 2.44 6.19
C GLY A 132 9.28 3.74 6.55
N VAL A 133 8.50 3.73 7.63
CA VAL A 133 7.83 4.94 8.15
C VAL A 133 8.85 6.00 8.55
N GLN A 134 9.94 5.62 9.22
CA GLN A 134 11.05 6.50 9.57
C GLN A 134 11.69 7.11 8.32
N THR A 135 11.94 6.30 7.29
CA THR A 135 12.54 6.76 6.03
C THR A 135 11.65 7.79 5.33
N VAL A 136 10.33 7.57 5.28
CA VAL A 136 9.38 8.54 4.71
C VAL A 136 9.37 9.85 5.50
N LYS A 137 9.30 9.77 6.83
CA LYS A 137 9.35 10.96 7.69
C LYS A 137 10.65 11.75 7.52
N MET A 138 11.76 11.04 7.38
CA MET A 138 13.06 11.66 7.14
C MET A 138 13.12 12.33 5.76
N ALA A 139 12.67 11.66 4.70
CA ALA A 139 12.60 12.25 3.36
C ALA A 139 11.77 13.55 3.36
N LYS A 140 10.62 13.55 4.05
CA LYS A 140 9.80 14.76 4.23
C LYS A 140 10.53 15.85 4.98
N HIS A 141 11.21 15.51 6.08
CA HIS A 141 11.96 16.47 6.86
C HIS A 141 13.10 17.09 6.05
N ILE A 142 13.83 16.28 5.29
CA ILE A 142 14.88 16.75 4.38
C ILE A 142 14.28 17.72 3.35
N CYS A 143 13.21 17.32 2.65
CA CYS A 143 12.56 18.19 1.67
C CYS A 143 12.08 19.52 2.29
N PHE A 144 11.53 19.48 3.50
CA PHE A 144 11.12 20.68 4.22
C PHE A 144 12.28 21.62 4.53
N VAL A 145 13.38 21.10 5.12
CA VAL A 145 14.58 21.89 5.45
C VAL A 145 15.24 22.45 4.18
N ASP A 146 15.19 21.68 3.10
CA ASP A 146 15.84 22.01 1.83
C ASP A 146 14.97 22.86 0.90
N ASN A 147 13.72 23.13 1.29
CA ASN A 147 12.71 23.81 0.49
C ASN A 147 12.47 23.13 -0.88
N LEU A 148 12.39 21.79 -0.86
CA LEU A 148 12.08 20.94 -2.01
C LEU A 148 10.60 20.48 -1.95
N PRO A 149 9.95 20.27 -3.10
CA PRO A 149 8.62 19.69 -3.13
C PRO A 149 8.65 18.22 -2.69
N ASP A 150 7.63 17.77 -1.95
CA ASP A 150 7.53 16.43 -1.36
C ASP A 150 6.51 15.51 -2.08
N THR A 151 6.13 15.83 -3.32
CA THR A 151 5.01 15.19 -4.02
C THR A 151 5.28 13.76 -4.49
N SER A 152 6.54 13.33 -4.55
CA SER A 152 6.95 12.04 -5.17
C SER A 152 8.15 11.39 -4.47
N LEU A 153 8.06 11.20 -3.15
CA LEU A 153 9.15 10.62 -2.36
C LEU A 153 9.36 9.15 -2.70
N LEU A 154 10.58 8.76 -3.07
CA LEU A 154 10.94 7.34 -3.28
C LEU A 154 10.74 6.52 -2.01
N ALA A 155 10.98 7.11 -0.83
CA ALA A 155 10.70 6.52 0.47
C ALA A 155 9.26 5.96 0.58
N SER A 156 8.27 6.67 0.02
CA SER A 156 6.86 6.23 0.07
C SER A 156 6.63 4.98 -0.77
N CYS A 157 7.27 4.90 -1.94
CA CYS A 157 7.24 3.69 -2.77
C CYS A 157 7.92 2.50 -2.05
N TYR A 158 9.03 2.74 -1.35
CA TYR A 158 9.69 1.69 -0.57
C TYR A 158 8.85 1.18 0.60
N LEU A 159 8.17 2.07 1.31
CA LEU A 159 7.24 1.68 2.37
C LEU A 159 6.08 0.84 1.82
N GLN A 160 5.50 1.24 0.69
CA GLN A 160 4.45 0.47 0.03
C GLN A 160 4.94 -0.94 -0.34
N ASN A 161 6.07 -1.04 -1.03
CA ASN A 161 6.65 -2.32 -1.44
C ASN A 161 6.99 -3.21 -0.22
N THR A 162 7.45 -2.60 0.87
CA THR A 162 7.71 -3.30 2.14
C THR A 162 6.44 -3.92 2.69
N LEU A 163 5.35 -3.14 2.75
CA LEU A 163 4.04 -3.62 3.23
C LEU A 163 3.48 -4.72 2.33
N GLU A 164 3.55 -4.55 1.01
CA GLU A 164 3.05 -5.54 0.04
C GLU A 164 3.78 -6.89 0.16
N LEU A 165 5.13 -6.86 0.23
CA LEU A 165 5.93 -8.07 0.39
C LEU A 165 5.67 -8.77 1.72
N ILE A 166 5.66 -8.01 2.83
CA ILE A 166 5.36 -8.55 4.15
C ILE A 166 3.96 -9.18 4.15
N TRP A 167 2.96 -8.50 3.57
CA TRP A 167 1.59 -9.00 3.52
C TRP A 167 1.46 -10.26 2.67
N GLN A 168 2.08 -10.28 1.51
CA GLN A 168 2.10 -11.45 0.64
C GLN A 168 2.65 -12.67 1.38
N HIS A 169 3.84 -12.53 1.96
CA HIS A 169 4.50 -13.65 2.63
C HIS A 169 3.82 -14.06 3.94
N TRP A 170 3.24 -13.11 4.68
CA TRP A 170 2.39 -13.41 5.84
C TRP A 170 1.25 -14.37 5.45
N LYS A 171 0.53 -14.06 4.37
CA LYS A 171 -0.57 -14.89 3.88
C LYS A 171 -0.09 -16.27 3.41
N GLU A 172 0.99 -16.31 2.65
CA GLU A 172 1.57 -17.57 2.13
C GLU A 172 2.01 -18.51 3.26
N ALA A 173 2.46 -17.96 4.39
CA ALA A 173 2.84 -18.74 5.56
C ALA A 173 1.65 -19.24 6.40
N GLY A 174 0.42 -18.87 6.05
CA GLY A 174 -0.78 -19.20 6.83
C GLY A 174 -1.04 -18.24 8.00
N GLY A 175 -0.50 -17.02 7.93
CA GLY A 175 -0.81 -15.96 8.87
C GLY A 175 -2.31 -15.64 8.91
N SER A 176 -2.81 -15.24 10.07
CA SER A 176 -4.23 -14.90 10.25
C SER A 176 -4.58 -13.65 9.44
N ILE A 177 -5.72 -13.65 8.73
CA ILE A 177 -6.21 -12.47 8.01
C ILE A 177 -7.28 -11.80 8.86
N TYR A 178 -7.05 -10.55 9.24
CA TYR A 178 -8.08 -9.73 9.86
C TYR A 178 -9.21 -9.47 8.85
N LYS A 179 -10.31 -10.21 8.97
CA LYS A 179 -11.58 -9.85 8.35
C LYS A 179 -12.24 -8.94 9.36
N GLY A 180 -12.31 -7.63 9.07
CA GLY A 180 -12.88 -6.65 9.99
C GLY A 180 -14.13 -7.15 10.71
N LYS A 181 -14.33 -6.73 11.96
CA LYS A 181 -15.63 -6.91 12.63
C LYS A 181 -16.70 -6.37 11.68
N SER A 182 -17.44 -7.25 11.01
CA SER A 182 -18.77 -6.86 10.57
C SER A 182 -19.49 -6.44 11.86
N PRO A 183 -20.24 -5.33 11.86
CA PRO A 183 -21.06 -5.00 13.01
C PRO A 183 -21.91 -6.24 13.30
N SER A 184 -21.73 -6.82 14.48
CA SER A 184 -22.52 -7.96 14.93
C SER A 184 -23.97 -7.49 15.03
N SER A 185 -24.74 -7.81 14.00
CA SER A 185 -26.19 -7.84 14.12
C SER A 185 -26.53 -8.88 15.19
N LEU A 186 -27.08 -8.41 16.30
CA LEU A 186 -27.63 -9.24 17.35
C LEU A 186 -28.64 -10.20 16.72
N SER A 187 -28.30 -11.49 16.66
CA SER A 187 -29.28 -12.51 16.29
C SER A 187 -30.11 -12.86 17.52
N PRO A 188 -31.45 -12.74 17.47
CA PRO A 188 -32.31 -13.54 18.33
C PRO A 188 -32.45 -14.95 17.75
N LEU A 189 -32.71 -15.88 18.66
CA LEU A 189 -32.98 -17.29 18.49
C LEU A 189 -34.06 -17.58 17.42
N SER A 190 -33.84 -18.66 16.65
CA SER A 190 -34.84 -19.58 16.05
C SER A 190 -34.84 -19.70 14.51
N SER A 191 -34.38 -20.89 14.08
CA SER A 191 -35.07 -21.82 13.17
C SER A 191 -35.96 -21.23 12.06
N ASN A 192 -35.45 -21.21 10.83
CA ASN A 192 -36.02 -21.99 9.73
C ASN A 192 -35.22 -21.83 8.42
N SER A 193 -35.24 -22.90 7.63
CA SER A 193 -34.65 -23.10 6.31
C SER A 193 -34.83 -21.95 5.31
N GLY A 194 -33.73 -21.56 4.64
CA GLY A 194 -33.74 -20.71 3.45
C GLY A 194 -32.38 -20.07 3.21
N THR A 195 -31.54 -20.70 2.37
CA THR A 195 -30.25 -20.15 1.91
C THR A 195 -30.44 -18.91 1.04
N PRO A 196 -29.72 -17.80 1.29
CA PRO A 196 -29.47 -16.76 0.30
C PRO A 196 -28.05 -16.87 -0.27
N THR A 197 -27.96 -16.83 -1.59
CA THR A 197 -26.76 -16.98 -2.40
C THR A 197 -25.99 -15.65 -2.50
N PRO A 198 -24.65 -15.63 -2.37
CA PRO A 198 -23.84 -14.42 -2.50
C PRO A 198 -23.73 -13.91 -3.96
N PRO A 199 -23.43 -12.61 -4.19
CA PRO A 199 -23.45 -11.91 -5.50
C PRO A 199 -22.38 -12.36 -6.53
N SER A 200 -21.79 -13.53 -6.37
CA SER A 200 -20.86 -14.12 -7.36
C SER A 200 -21.56 -14.79 -8.56
N GLN A 201 -22.90 -14.85 -8.59
CA GLN A 201 -23.65 -15.53 -9.65
C GLN A 201 -24.10 -14.65 -10.83
N VAL A 202 -23.86 -13.34 -10.78
CA VAL A 202 -24.21 -12.45 -11.89
C VAL A 202 -23.26 -12.71 -13.07
N SER A 203 -23.85 -13.05 -14.20
CA SER A 203 -23.16 -13.40 -15.44
C SER A 203 -22.54 -12.16 -16.09
N GLN A 204 -21.53 -12.37 -16.95
CA GLN A 204 -20.84 -11.31 -17.68
C GLN A 204 -21.80 -10.47 -18.56
N GLU A 205 -22.89 -11.08 -19.05
CA GLU A 205 -23.95 -10.43 -19.83
C GLU A 205 -24.72 -9.40 -19.00
N GLU A 206 -25.00 -9.71 -17.73
CA GLU A 206 -25.79 -8.87 -16.82
C GLU A 206 -24.98 -7.65 -16.36
N HIS A 207 -23.67 -7.81 -16.11
CA HIS A 207 -22.78 -6.67 -15.85
C HIS A 207 -22.72 -5.68 -17.03
N ARG A 208 -22.79 -6.19 -18.27
CA ARG A 208 -22.80 -5.34 -19.47
C ARG A 208 -24.11 -4.59 -19.65
N ALA A 209 -25.23 -5.24 -19.33
CA ALA A 209 -26.54 -4.59 -19.37
C ALA A 209 -26.66 -3.47 -18.33
N LEU A 210 -26.10 -3.66 -17.12
CA LEU A 210 -26.03 -2.63 -16.09
C LEU A 210 -25.20 -1.40 -16.50
N LEU A 211 -24.08 -1.61 -17.19
CA LEU A 211 -23.23 -0.53 -17.71
C LEU A 211 -23.90 0.29 -18.82
N MET A 212 -24.73 -0.35 -19.65
CA MET A 212 -25.50 0.32 -20.70
C MET A 212 -26.67 1.14 -20.15
N ASP A 213 -27.30 0.69 -19.06
CA ASP A 213 -28.43 1.39 -18.41
C ASP A 213 -27.97 2.69 -17.70
N LYS A 214 -26.72 2.73 -17.24
CA LYS A 214 -26.10 3.90 -16.55
C LYS A 214 -25.28 4.81 -17.49
N GLU A 215 -25.34 4.60 -18.81
CA GLU A 215 -24.56 5.33 -19.83
C GLU A 215 -23.03 5.35 -19.60
N ILE A 216 -22.48 4.36 -18.90
CA ILE A 216 -21.04 4.26 -18.65
C ILE A 216 -20.40 3.63 -19.89
N GLY A 217 -19.75 4.45 -20.71
CA GLY A 217 -19.20 4.06 -22.01
C GLY A 217 -18.09 3.01 -21.93
N CYS A 218 -18.44 1.73 -21.91
CA CYS A 218 -17.49 0.64 -22.03
C CYS A 218 -17.19 0.36 -23.52
N LYS A 219 -16.06 0.88 -24.03
CA LYS A 219 -15.69 0.80 -25.46
C LYS A 219 -15.25 -0.61 -25.91
N ASN A 220 -15.08 -1.56 -24.99
CA ASN A 220 -14.52 -2.87 -25.30
C ASN A 220 -15.55 -4.00 -25.18
N LYS A 221 -15.98 -4.54 -26.34
CA LYS A 221 -16.96 -5.63 -26.44
C LYS A 221 -16.45 -6.99 -25.92
N ASN A 222 -15.16 -7.09 -25.56
CA ASN A 222 -14.52 -8.33 -25.09
C ASN A 222 -13.89 -8.21 -23.69
N ALA A 223 -14.22 -7.17 -22.92
CA ALA A 223 -13.69 -6.98 -21.57
C ALA A 223 -14.06 -8.14 -20.64
N LYS A 224 -13.08 -8.60 -19.84
CA LYS A 224 -13.25 -9.67 -18.83
C LYS A 224 -14.07 -9.14 -17.65
N LYS A 225 -14.63 -10.05 -16.83
CA LYS A 225 -15.46 -9.68 -15.67
C LYS A 225 -14.71 -8.76 -14.71
N GLU A 226 -13.43 -9.03 -14.46
CA GLU A 226 -12.57 -8.17 -13.62
C GLU A 226 -12.41 -6.76 -14.19
N ASP A 227 -12.21 -6.63 -15.51
CA ASP A 227 -12.07 -5.33 -16.17
C ASP A 227 -13.34 -4.48 -16.04
N LEU A 228 -14.51 -5.12 -16.16
CA LEU A 228 -15.80 -4.44 -16.00
C LEU A 228 -16.03 -3.98 -14.56
N VAL A 229 -15.63 -4.78 -13.58
CA VAL A 229 -15.71 -4.42 -12.15
C VAL A 229 -14.78 -3.23 -11.87
N ASN A 230 -13.56 -3.25 -12.39
CA ASN A 230 -12.61 -2.15 -12.20
C ASN A 230 -13.11 -0.85 -12.85
N VAL A 231 -13.76 -0.92 -14.01
CA VAL A 231 -14.37 0.26 -14.67
C VAL A 231 -15.53 0.83 -13.84
N ILE A 232 -16.34 -0.01 -13.21
CA ILE A 232 -17.44 0.43 -12.33
C ILE A 232 -16.88 1.09 -11.06
N LEU A 233 -15.85 0.49 -10.45
CA LEU A 233 -15.22 1.02 -9.24
C LEU A 233 -14.40 2.30 -9.49
N SER A 234 -14.00 2.53 -10.75
CA SER A 234 -13.27 3.74 -11.15
C SER A 234 -14.18 4.86 -11.67
N ALA A 235 -15.49 4.65 -11.74
CA ALA A 235 -16.44 5.68 -12.14
C ALA A 235 -16.64 6.71 -11.01
N SER A 236 -17.12 7.91 -11.37
CA SER A 236 -17.47 8.95 -10.38
C SER A 236 -18.45 8.39 -9.34
N SER A 237 -18.31 8.80 -8.08
CA SER A 237 -19.07 8.23 -6.95
C SER A 237 -20.59 8.23 -7.16
N ASP A 238 -21.11 9.16 -7.96
CA ASP A 238 -22.54 9.30 -8.28
C ASP A 238 -23.05 8.26 -9.31
N LEU A 239 -22.13 7.52 -9.95
CA LEU A 239 -22.40 6.52 -10.98
C LEU A 239 -22.17 5.08 -10.49
N ILE A 240 -21.63 4.91 -9.28
CA ILE A 240 -21.43 3.59 -8.66
C ILE A 240 -22.81 3.05 -8.26
N PRO A 241 -23.25 1.90 -8.79
CA PRO A 241 -24.57 1.34 -8.45
C PRO A 241 -24.68 1.06 -6.96
N THR A 242 -25.76 1.51 -6.33
CA THR A 242 -26.03 1.16 -4.93
C THR A 242 -26.51 -0.28 -4.80
N GLU A 243 -26.55 -0.79 -3.57
CA GLU A 243 -27.09 -2.12 -3.31
C GLU A 243 -28.56 -2.24 -3.75
N GLU A 244 -29.36 -1.18 -3.62
CA GLU A 244 -30.73 -1.17 -4.13
C GLU A 244 -30.79 -1.23 -5.66
N ASP A 245 -29.89 -0.55 -6.38
CA ASP A 245 -29.82 -0.60 -7.85
C ASP A 245 -29.52 -2.02 -8.35
N ILE A 246 -28.59 -2.70 -7.67
CA ILE A 246 -28.19 -4.07 -8.02
C ILE A 246 -29.36 -5.04 -7.79
N ASN A 247 -30.04 -4.93 -6.64
CA ASN A 247 -31.17 -5.79 -6.32
C ASN A 247 -32.36 -5.52 -7.26
N ALA A 248 -32.66 -4.26 -7.56
CA ALA A 248 -33.71 -3.88 -8.51
C ALA A 248 -33.42 -4.37 -9.94
N PHE A 249 -32.15 -4.46 -10.33
CA PHE A 249 -31.76 -5.04 -11.62
C PHE A 249 -31.97 -6.55 -11.65
N LEU A 250 -31.61 -7.27 -10.59
CA LEU A 250 -31.76 -8.72 -10.49
C LEU A 250 -33.23 -9.17 -10.43
N ASP A 251 -34.10 -8.32 -9.87
CA ASP A 251 -35.53 -8.58 -9.80
C ASP A 251 -36.29 -8.29 -11.11
N LYS A 252 -35.64 -7.68 -12.12
CA LYS A 252 -36.28 -7.46 -13.42
C LYS A 252 -36.47 -8.80 -14.15
N PRO A 253 -37.71 -9.22 -14.49
CA PRO A 253 -37.94 -10.47 -15.20
C PRO A 253 -37.30 -10.41 -16.59
N SER A 254 -36.29 -11.27 -16.80
CA SER A 254 -35.58 -11.39 -18.07
C SER A 254 -36.56 -11.72 -19.20
N LYS A 255 -36.83 -10.74 -20.07
CA LYS A 255 -37.56 -10.96 -21.33
C LYS A 255 -36.65 -11.74 -22.28
N ARG A 256 -36.54 -13.06 -22.06
CA ARG A 256 -36.00 -13.98 -23.06
C ARG A 256 -36.93 -13.98 -24.28
N LYS A 257 -36.56 -13.23 -25.32
CA LYS A 257 -37.09 -13.45 -26.67
C LYS A 257 -36.73 -14.88 -27.08
N ARG A 258 -37.72 -15.77 -27.12
CA ARG A 258 -37.63 -17.03 -27.87
C ARG A 258 -37.83 -16.70 -29.35
N SER A 259 -36.81 -17.03 -30.15
CA SER A 259 -36.81 -17.18 -31.61
C SER A 259 -37.42 -16.01 -32.40
#